data_AF-A0A326S8C2-F1
#
_entry.id   AF-A0A326S8C2-F1
#
_cell.length_a   1.000
_cell.length_b   1.000
_cell.length_c   1.000
_cell.angle_alpha   90.00
_cell.angle_beta   90.00
_cell.angle_gamma   90.00
#
_symmetry.space_group_name_H-M   'P 1'
#
loop_
_entity.id
_entity.type
_entity.pdbx_description
1 polymer ?
#
loop_
_entity_poly.entity_id
_entity_poly.type
_entity_poly.pdbx_seq_one_letter_code
_entity_poly.pdbx_strand_id
1 'polypeptide(L)' 'MWKVLGFLVYAYTIYDVVTSRFANQNDKLIWILIVLLLPFLGTILWFVIGRGKRV' A
#
# COMPACT_ATOMS: atom_id res chain seq x y z
N MET A 1 -16.45 9.85 -4.41
CA MET A 1 -15.41 10.90 -4.26
C MET A 1 -14.18 10.38 -3.50
N TRP A 2 -14.31 9.87 -2.27
CA TRP A 2 -13.17 9.43 -1.44
C TRP A 2 -12.32 8.27 -2.00
N LYS A 3 -12.95 7.30 -2.69
CA LYS A 3 -12.24 6.16 -3.29
C LYS A 3 -11.24 6.59 -4.38
N VAL A 4 -11.61 7.59 -5.17
CA VAL A 4 -10.75 8.15 -6.22
C VAL A 4 -9.56 8.86 -5.59
N LEU A 5 -9.78 9.63 -4.52
CA LEU A 5 -8.70 10.26 -3.76
C LEU A 5 -7.72 9.22 -3.20
N GLY A 6 -8.23 8.14 -2.60
CA GLY A 6 -7.39 7.05 -2.09
C GLY A 6 -6.55 6.39 -3.18
N PHE A 7 -7.13 6.16 -4.36
CA PHE A 7 -6.41 5.62 -5.51
C PHE A 7 -5.33 6.59 -6.03
N LEU A 8 -5.64 7.89 -6.12
CA LEU A 8 -4.68 8.92 -6.55
C LEU A 8 -3.51 9.04 -5.59
N VAL A 9 -3.76 9.04 -4.29
CA VAL A 9 -2.71 9.05 -3.26
C VAL A 9 -1.84 7.81 -3.40
N TYR A 10 -2.44 6.63 -3.55
CA TYR A 10 -1.71 5.38 -3.70
C TYR A 10 -0.79 5.38 -4.93
N ALA A 11 -1.32 5.78 -6.09
CA ALA A 11 -0.56 5.90 -7.33
C ALA A 11 0.58 6.91 -7.20
N TYR A 12 0.31 8.07 -6.57
CA TYR A 12 1.33 9.08 -6.31
C TYR A 12 2.44 8.56 -5.39
N THR A 13 2.10 7.81 -4.33
CA THR A 13 3.09 7.23 -3.42
C THR A 13 4.00 6.22 -4.13
N ILE A 14 3.47 5.39 -5.04
CA ILE A 14 4.30 4.51 -5.87
C ILE A 14 5.25 5.34 -6.73
N TYR A 15 4.73 6.36 -7.41
CA TYR A 15 5.55 7.27 -8.23
C TYR A 15 6.67 7.92 -7.40
N ASP A 16 6.33 8.45 -6.22
CA ASP A 16 7.25 9.12 -5.31
C ASP A 16 8.37 8.18 -4.83
N VAL A 17 8.03 6.96 -4.40
CA VAL A 17 9.02 5.96 -3.97
C VAL A 17 9.93 5.52 -5.12
N VAL A 18 9.38 5.33 -6.33
CA VAL A 18 10.20 4.93 -7.48
C VAL A 18 11.17 6.03 -7.90
N THR A 19 10.72 7.29 -7.89
CA THR A 19 11.51 8.45 -8.34
C THR A 19 12.42 9.04 -7.27
N SER A 20 12.15 8.78 -6.00
CA SER A 20 12.96 9.27 -4.88
C SER A 20 14.37 8.69 -4.87
N ARG A 21 15.32 9.50 -4.37
CA ARG A 21 16.68 9.07 -4.05
C ARG A 21 16.75 8.62 -2.60
N PHE A 22 17.15 7.38 -2.37
CA PHE A 22 17.33 6.82 -1.04
C PHE A 22 18.81 6.77 -0.71
N ALA A 23 19.13 6.86 0.59
CA ALA A 23 20.51 6.77 1.07
C ALA A 23 21.13 5.42 0.73
N ASN A 24 20.35 4.33 0.84
CA ASN A 24 20.78 2.98 0.48
C ASN A 24 19.81 2.32 -0.50
N GLN A 25 20.32 1.43 -1.36
CA GLN A 25 19.49 0.68 -2.30
C GLN A 25 18.49 -0.25 -1.61
N ASN A 26 18.86 -0.81 -0.45
CA ASN A 26 17.96 -1.64 0.35
C ASN A 26 16.75 -0.85 0.86
N ASP A 27 16.92 0.42 1.21
CA ASP A 27 15.83 1.25 1.72
C ASP A 27 14.75 1.46 0.66
N LYS A 28 15.16 1.76 -0.59
CA LYS A 28 14.23 1.85 -1.72
C LYS A 28 13.45 0.55 -1.90
N LEU A 29 14.13 -0.58 -1.86
CA LEU A 29 13.52 -1.88 -2.09
C LEU A 29 12.50 -2.23 -0.98
N ILE A 30 12.84 -1.94 0.28
CA ILE A 30 11.93 -2.11 1.43
C ILE A 30 10.69 -1.24 1.25
N TRP A 31 10.85 0.04 0.90
CA TRP A 31 9.70 0.94 0.71
C TRP A 31 8.79 0.53 -0.45
N ILE A 32 9.36 0.08 -1.57
CA ILE A 32 8.57 -0.47 -2.68
C ILE A 32 7.73 -1.66 -2.20
N LEU A 33 8.33 -2.59 -1.47
CA LEU A 33 7.61 -3.75 -0.93
C LEU A 33 6.50 -3.33 0.02
N ILE A 34 6.76 -2.41 0.95
CA ILE A 34 5.76 -1.91 1.90
C ILE A 34 4.57 -1.31 1.15
N VAL A 35 4.82 -0.37 0.23
CA VAL A 35 3.75 0.34 -0.50
C VAL A 35 2.95 -0.63 -1.37
N LEU A 36 3.59 -1.58 -2.04
CA LEU A 36 2.88 -2.56 -2.86
C LEU A 36 2.07 -3.56 -2.03
N LEU A 37 2.59 -3.99 -0.88
CA LEU A 37 1.98 -5.06 -0.08
C LEU A 37 0.93 -4.56 0.93
N LEU A 38 0.96 -3.29 1.33
CA LEU A 38 0.02 -2.72 2.31
C LEU A 38 -1.47 -2.97 1.98
N PRO A 39 -1.95 -2.80 0.73
CA PRO A 39 -3.35 -3.06 0.38
C PRO A 39 -3.76 -4.52 0.63
N PHE A 40 -2.83 -5.46 0.47
CA PHE A 40 -3.08 -6.87 0.72
C PHE A 40 -3.25 -7.18 2.21
N LEU A 41 -2.63 -6.40 3.11
CA LEU A 41 -2.90 -6.53 4.55
C LEU A 41 -4.37 -6.28 4.88
N GLY A 42 -4.98 -5.25 4.28
CA GLY A 42 -6.42 -5.01 4.44
C GLY A 42 -7.27 -6.19 3.97
N THR A 43 -6.90 -6.78 2.83
CA THR A 43 -7.54 -8.00 2.31
C THR A 43 -7.40 -9.17 3.27
N ILE A 44 -6.19 -9.44 3.76
CA ILE A 44 -5.92 -10.52 4.73
C ILE A 44 -6.73 -10.30 6.01
N LEU A 45 -6.72 -9.08 6.56
CA LEU A 45 -7.49 -8.74 7.76
C LEU A 45 -8.99 -8.94 7.55
N TRP A 46 -9.53 -8.58 6.38
CA TRP A 46 -10.93 -8.86 6.07
C TRP A 46 -11.22 -10.36 6.10
N PHE A 47 -10.36 -11.18 5.49
CA PHE A 47 -10.57 -12.63 5.43
C PHE A 47 -10.45 -13.31 6.80
N VAL A 48 -9.47 -12.90 7.62
CA VAL A 48 -9.18 -13.51 8.93
C VAL A 48 -10.15 -13.03 10.01
N ILE A 49 -10.47 -11.73 10.03
CA ILE A 49 -11.21 -11.10 11.14
C ILE A 49 -12.62 -10.67 10.71
N GLY A 50 -12.74 -10.06 9.52
CA GLY A 50 -13.97 -9.41 9.07
C GLY A 50 -15.04 -10.35 8.53
N ARG A 51 -14.63 -11.42 7.83
CA ARG A 51 -15.54 -12.31 7.08
C ARG A 51 -16.61 -12.93 7.97
N GLY A 52 -16.27 -13.31 9.21
CA GLY A 52 -17.20 -13.90 10.17
C GLY A 52 -18.24 -12.93 10.75
N LYS A 53 -18.11 -11.62 10.50
CA LYS A 53 -19.00 -10.57 11.01
C LYS A 53 -19.95 -10.02 9.94
N ARG A 54 -20.02 -10.65 8.78
CA ARG A 54 -20.95 -10.27 7.71
C ARG A 54 -22.39 -10.61 8.14
N VAL A 55 -23.33 -9.71 7.89
CA VAL A 55 -24.78 -9.95 8.02
C VAL A 55 -25.32 -10.45 6.69
#